data_AF-A0AAD9EKM0-F1
#
_entry.id   AF-A0AAD9EKM0-F1
#
_cell.length_a   1.000
_cell.length_b   1.000
_cell.length_c   1.000
_cell.angle_alpha   90.00
_cell.angle_beta   90.00
_cell.angle_gamma   90.00
#
_symmetry.space_group_name_H-M   'P 1'
#
loop_
_entity.id
_entity.type
_entity.pdbx_description
1 polymer ?
#
loop_
_entity_poly.entity_id
_entity_poly.type
_entity_poly.pdbx_seq_one_letter_code
_entity_poly.pdbx_strand_id
1 'polypeptide(L)'
;MPTTQAHSGLLARANDSFECETDGAADFYGFGVRLGIYFAWANAYIANTLLPSDIAGASDTNNIFLLVILIAMIKCSANSMLTSIDRLVLMHLSGGFLFGTLSIWGYRTRQYFDNGPQGIRFFGGFGTHSRLIVSLMISAFGLWFWMFGVTDGLVHPGTEQEIVEEPNPPECATLYTFMFAKVRADGGIRIFYIIMCIGCIVYYGIMLLASVIAAWARLGKMLHLYRERRWAETTRLHFATGFKYGELETIFRWLRWLNLAFLLYSMFSVKISIIMSDSTTSSPAPVSDAGDMDFEPPASFTDTYFFPAFAQLQSEYHLGQPIYEEGETWCLLAEIDAASTSAGNPFCLVCHDRNGDNFIIGFDLSKGLRFTPSQFKVGYTIAVVYAKRVNFVDGTKGVRVADLKTCHAFPFKLDRVLSMNKALCDYWETLDEEGVTKRCYACGNEGKRMKQCDSCPWYFYCGKECMKAGKDRKKHNDDCNALKDPNMEALLRINTRDAMEDTPFEFPG
;
A
#
# COMPACT_ATOMS: atom_id res chain seq x y z
N MET A 1 -51.44 34.47 -8.04
CA MET A 1 -50.26 34.54 -7.17
C MET A 1 -50.43 33.50 -6.06
N PRO A 2 -49.81 32.33 -6.17
CA PRO A 2 -49.63 31.43 -5.05
C PRO A 2 -48.20 31.54 -4.52
N THR A 3 -48.14 31.53 -3.19
CA THR A 3 -46.98 31.60 -2.31
C THR A 3 -46.06 30.39 -2.44
N THR A 4 -44.77 30.70 -2.41
CA THR A 4 -43.60 29.85 -2.35
C THR A 4 -43.58 28.91 -1.13
N GLN A 5 -43.45 27.60 -1.38
CA GLN A 5 -42.71 26.69 -0.51
C GLN A 5 -41.38 26.40 -1.20
N ALA A 6 -40.27 26.88 -0.64
CA ALA A 6 -38.94 26.39 -0.99
C ALA A 6 -37.94 26.70 0.14
N HIS A 7 -37.19 25.66 0.52
CA HIS A 7 -35.94 25.65 1.27
C HIS A 7 -35.96 25.80 2.79
N SER A 8 -36.36 24.71 3.45
CA SER A 8 -35.87 24.29 4.78
C SER A 8 -35.01 23.01 4.64
N GLY A 9 -33.99 23.04 3.78
CA GLY A 9 -33.24 21.83 3.41
C GLY A 9 -31.74 22.06 3.20
N LEU A 10 -31.07 22.77 4.12
CA LEU A 10 -29.65 23.11 3.96
C LEU A 10 -28.82 23.05 5.24
N LEU A 11 -29.23 22.28 6.25
CA LEU A 11 -28.45 22.08 7.49
C LEU A 11 -28.57 20.65 8.07
N ALA A 12 -28.50 19.63 7.21
CA ALA A 12 -28.34 18.24 7.65
C ALA A 12 -27.66 17.40 6.54
N ARG A 13 -26.40 17.71 6.24
CA ARG A 13 -25.51 16.82 5.47
C ARG A 13 -24.07 17.15 5.80
N ALA A 14 -23.64 16.70 6.96
CA ALA A 14 -22.25 16.79 7.41
C ALA A 14 -22.02 15.65 8.40
N ASN A 15 -22.04 14.41 7.90
CA ASN A 15 -21.37 13.27 8.55
C ASN A 15 -21.37 11.95 7.74
N ASP A 16 -21.56 11.98 6.42
CA ASP A 16 -21.34 10.78 5.61
C ASP A 16 -19.83 10.64 5.40
N SER A 17 -19.21 9.66 6.07
CA SER A 17 -17.84 9.23 5.79
C SER A 17 -17.85 8.41 4.50
N PHE A 18 -17.65 9.06 3.37
CA PHE A 18 -17.45 8.38 2.09
C PHE A 18 -16.08 7.72 2.09
N GLU A 19 -15.98 6.44 1.77
CA GLU A 19 -14.69 5.78 1.48
C GLU A 19 -14.34 6.07 0.02
N CYS A 20 -13.31 6.88 -0.20
CA CYS A 20 -12.78 7.12 -1.54
C CYS A 20 -11.76 6.02 -1.83
N GLU A 21 -12.15 5.01 -2.59
CA GLU A 21 -11.26 3.91 -2.92
C GLU A 21 -10.34 4.37 -4.05
N THR A 22 -9.08 4.62 -3.74
CA THR A 22 -8.09 4.90 -4.78
C THR A 22 -7.44 3.57 -5.16
N ASP A 23 -7.76 3.06 -6.35
CA ASP A 23 -7.06 1.94 -7.01
C ASP A 23 -5.59 2.30 -7.40
N GLY A 24 -5.06 3.34 -6.76
CA GLY A 24 -3.72 3.91 -6.91
C GLY A 24 -2.65 3.04 -6.29
N ALA A 25 -2.44 1.86 -6.88
CA ALA A 25 -1.24 1.03 -6.86
C ALA A 25 -0.31 1.19 -5.64
N ALA A 26 -0.55 0.34 -4.63
CA ALA A 26 0.43 0.00 -3.59
C ALA A 26 1.84 -0.31 -4.17
N ASP A 27 1.93 -0.66 -5.45
CA ASP A 27 3.17 -0.89 -6.18
C ASP A 27 4.11 0.33 -6.28
N PHE A 28 3.59 1.58 -6.28
CA PHE A 28 4.43 2.77 -6.49
C PHE A 28 4.90 3.45 -5.21
N TYR A 29 4.04 3.49 -4.19
CA TYR A 29 4.33 4.14 -2.91
C TYR A 29 3.72 3.38 -1.73
N GLY A 30 3.47 2.08 -1.87
CA GLY A 30 3.05 1.21 -0.78
C GLY A 30 4.01 1.25 0.41
N PHE A 31 3.59 0.64 1.51
CA PHE A 31 4.31 0.72 2.79
C PHE A 31 5.82 0.40 2.66
N GLY A 32 6.16 -0.68 1.93
CA GLY A 32 7.55 -1.09 1.71
C GLY A 32 8.38 -0.07 0.90
N VAL A 33 7.81 0.49 -0.17
CA VAL A 33 8.50 1.49 -1.01
C VAL A 33 8.75 2.78 -0.22
N ARG A 34 7.74 3.25 0.53
CA ARG A 34 7.87 4.41 1.43
C ARG A 34 8.95 4.18 2.48
N LEU A 35 8.93 3.02 3.15
CA LEU A 35 9.94 2.66 4.14
C LEU A 35 11.35 2.66 3.54
N GLY A 36 11.51 2.11 2.33
CA GLY A 36 12.78 2.12 1.60
C GLY A 36 13.29 3.54 1.31
N ILE A 37 12.41 4.44 0.86
CA ILE A 37 12.73 5.85 0.64
C ILE A 37 13.09 6.55 1.96
N TYR A 38 12.34 6.31 3.03
CA TYR A 38 12.59 6.89 4.35
C TYR A 38 13.94 6.44 4.92
N PHE A 39 14.29 5.16 4.76
CA PHE A 39 15.60 4.66 5.13
C PHE A 39 16.71 5.22 4.25
N ALA A 40 16.47 5.43 2.95
CA ALA A 40 17.44 6.12 2.08
C ALA A 40 17.68 7.56 2.56
N TRP A 41 16.63 8.28 2.97
CA TRP A 41 16.76 9.62 3.55
C TRP A 41 17.53 9.62 4.86
N ALA A 42 17.18 8.71 5.77
CA ALA A 42 17.86 8.56 7.06
C ALA A 42 19.34 8.20 6.85
N ASN A 43 19.64 7.26 5.94
CA ASN A 43 21.00 6.88 5.59
C ASN A 43 21.80 8.07 5.05
N ALA A 44 21.25 8.83 4.11
CA ALA A 44 21.93 10.00 3.58
C ALA A 44 22.12 11.11 4.63
N TYR A 45 21.16 11.30 5.53
CA TYR A 45 21.28 12.22 6.66
C TYR A 45 22.40 11.80 7.63
N ILE A 46 22.43 10.51 8.00
CA ILE A 46 23.44 9.93 8.89
C ILE A 46 24.83 9.98 8.24
N ALA A 47 24.95 9.57 6.98
CA ALA A 47 26.20 9.67 6.23
C ALA A 47 26.69 11.13 6.17
N ASN A 48 25.77 12.08 5.96
CA ASN A 48 26.15 13.49 5.92
C ASN A 48 26.57 14.07 7.28
N THR A 49 26.14 13.47 8.38
CA THR A 49 26.38 14.00 9.72
C THR A 49 27.47 13.28 10.48
N LEU A 50 27.53 11.95 10.40
CA LEU A 50 28.39 11.09 11.20
C LEU A 50 29.49 10.41 10.38
N LEU A 51 29.23 10.08 9.10
CA LEU A 51 30.15 9.29 8.29
C LEU A 51 30.39 9.90 6.89
N PRO A 52 31.22 10.97 6.81
CA PRO A 52 31.45 11.71 5.57
C PRO A 52 32.08 10.90 4.43
N SER A 53 32.67 9.73 4.71
CA SER A 53 33.19 8.83 3.68
C SER A 53 32.09 8.25 2.78
N ASP A 54 30.89 8.05 3.32
CA ASP A 54 29.84 7.25 2.70
C ASP A 54 28.78 8.11 1.99
N ILE A 55 28.85 9.43 2.16
CA ILE A 55 27.90 10.40 1.62
C ILE A 55 27.83 10.39 0.09
N ALA A 56 28.95 10.08 -0.59
CA ALA A 56 28.98 9.98 -2.04
C ALA A 56 28.09 8.82 -2.51
N GLY A 57 28.27 7.64 -1.90
CA GLY A 57 27.43 6.47 -2.17
C GLY A 57 25.96 6.70 -1.81
N ALA A 58 25.69 7.30 -0.65
CA ALA A 58 24.33 7.64 -0.27
C ALA A 58 23.67 8.63 -1.24
N SER A 59 24.44 9.59 -1.78
CA SER A 59 23.93 10.52 -2.79
C SER A 59 23.64 9.83 -4.13
N ASP A 60 24.39 8.80 -4.51
CA ASP A 60 24.14 8.03 -5.72
C ASP A 60 22.87 7.17 -5.55
N THR A 61 22.70 6.53 -4.39
CA THR A 61 21.46 5.81 -4.04
C THR A 61 20.24 6.72 -4.13
N ASN A 62 20.31 7.93 -3.55
CA ASN A 62 19.22 8.91 -3.62
C ASN A 62 18.89 9.32 -5.06
N ASN A 63 19.91 9.46 -5.91
CA ASN A 63 19.72 9.79 -7.31
C ASN A 63 19.02 8.65 -8.09
N ILE A 64 19.34 7.39 -7.76
CA ILE A 64 18.65 6.22 -8.33
C ILE A 64 17.17 6.23 -7.92
N PHE A 65 16.86 6.45 -6.64
CA PHE A 65 15.47 6.56 -6.18
C PHE A 65 14.71 7.68 -6.89
N LEU A 66 15.31 8.87 -7.00
CA LEU A 66 14.73 9.99 -7.74
C LEU A 66 14.47 9.65 -9.21
N LEU A 67 15.41 8.96 -9.87
CA LEU A 67 15.25 8.53 -11.25
C LEU A 67 14.09 7.53 -11.40
N VAL A 68 13.98 6.56 -10.50
CA VAL A 68 12.89 5.57 -10.51
C VAL A 68 11.54 6.25 -10.30
N ILE A 69 11.44 7.17 -9.34
CA ILE A 69 10.21 7.94 -9.09
C ILE A 69 9.84 8.77 -10.32
N LEU A 70 10.82 9.43 -10.97
CA LEU A 70 10.60 10.17 -12.21
C LEU A 70 10.09 9.28 -13.35
N ILE A 71 10.67 8.09 -13.53
CA ILE A 71 10.23 7.14 -14.56
C ILE A 71 8.79 6.69 -14.27
N ALA A 72 8.47 6.35 -13.03
CA ALA A 72 7.11 5.99 -12.62
C ALA A 72 6.13 7.13 -12.92
N MET A 73 6.46 8.36 -12.49
CA MET A 73 5.63 9.54 -12.75
C MET A 73 5.38 9.76 -14.25
N ILE A 74 6.39 9.64 -15.11
CA ILE A 74 6.23 9.88 -16.56
C ILE A 74 5.47 8.73 -17.24
N LYS A 75 5.93 7.49 -17.05
CA LYS A 75 5.38 6.31 -17.77
C LYS A 75 3.95 6.03 -17.37
N CYS A 76 3.67 6.05 -16.07
CA CYS A 76 2.36 5.70 -15.57
C CYS A 76 1.36 6.85 -15.76
N SER A 77 1.82 8.11 -15.83
CA SER A 77 0.94 9.21 -16.26
C SER A 77 0.60 9.16 -17.75
N ALA A 78 1.53 8.73 -18.60
CA ALA A 78 1.26 8.58 -20.03
C ALA A 78 0.25 7.45 -20.34
N ASN A 79 0.15 6.45 -19.46
CA ASN A 79 -0.76 5.32 -19.59
C ASN A 79 -2.04 5.46 -18.75
N SER A 80 -2.28 6.64 -18.14
CA SER A 80 -3.40 6.88 -17.22
C SER A 80 -3.50 5.90 -16.03
N MET A 81 -2.38 5.27 -15.64
CA MET A 81 -2.30 4.31 -14.53
C MET A 81 -2.07 4.96 -13.17
N LEU A 82 -1.84 6.27 -13.13
CA LEU A 82 -1.71 7.04 -11.89
C LEU A 82 -2.94 7.92 -11.74
N THR A 83 -3.50 7.96 -10.55
CA THR A 83 -4.50 8.94 -10.13
C THR A 83 -3.84 10.26 -9.73
N SER A 84 -4.64 11.32 -9.58
CA SER A 84 -4.15 12.62 -9.11
C SER A 84 -3.49 12.56 -7.73
N ILE A 85 -3.91 11.64 -6.85
CA ILE A 85 -3.28 11.47 -5.54
C ILE A 85 -1.93 10.76 -5.60
N ASP A 86 -1.80 9.72 -6.42
CA ASP A 86 -0.54 8.96 -6.51
C ASP A 86 0.62 9.87 -6.91
N ARG A 87 0.33 10.79 -7.84
CA ARG A 87 1.27 11.81 -8.28
C ARG A 87 1.58 12.83 -7.19
N LEU A 88 0.58 13.24 -6.42
CA LEU A 88 0.80 14.13 -5.28
C LEU A 88 1.77 13.46 -4.28
N VAL A 89 1.59 12.19 -3.97
CA VAL A 89 2.47 11.43 -3.06
C VAL A 89 3.88 11.29 -3.62
N LEU A 90 4.03 10.86 -4.88
CA LEU A 90 5.33 10.74 -5.54
C LEU A 90 6.06 12.08 -5.62
N MET A 91 5.33 13.19 -5.76
CA MET A 91 5.89 14.54 -5.73
C MET A 91 6.42 14.91 -4.34
N HIS A 92 5.67 14.59 -3.27
CA HIS A 92 6.13 14.82 -1.89
C HIS A 92 7.36 13.98 -1.55
N LEU A 93 7.40 12.72 -2.00
CA LEU A 93 8.59 11.87 -1.87
C LEU A 93 9.78 12.46 -2.64
N SER A 94 9.57 12.95 -3.86
CA SER A 94 10.61 13.63 -4.63
C SER A 94 11.12 14.90 -3.91
N GLY A 95 10.22 15.66 -3.29
CA GLY A 95 10.56 16.84 -2.49
C GLY A 95 11.50 16.52 -1.32
N GLY A 96 11.26 15.42 -0.61
CA GLY A 96 12.12 14.96 0.50
C GLY A 96 13.57 14.74 0.06
N PHE A 97 13.79 14.19 -1.14
CA PHE A 97 15.12 14.09 -1.71
C PHE A 97 15.69 15.46 -2.09
N LEU A 98 14.97 16.26 -2.89
CA LEU A 98 15.47 17.51 -3.46
C LEU A 98 15.89 18.54 -2.40
N PHE A 99 15.09 18.69 -1.35
CA PHE A 99 15.33 19.70 -0.32
C PHE A 99 15.99 19.14 0.94
N GLY A 100 15.81 17.85 1.24
CA GLY A 100 16.37 17.23 2.45
C GLY A 100 17.76 16.63 2.28
N THR A 101 18.00 15.85 1.21
CA THR A 101 19.24 15.04 1.09
C THR A 101 20.11 15.36 -0.12
N LEU A 102 19.55 15.97 -1.17
CA LEU A 102 20.28 16.21 -2.41
C LEU A 102 21.33 17.33 -2.24
N SER A 103 22.55 17.04 -2.71
CA SER A 103 23.66 18.00 -2.69
C SER A 103 24.42 17.99 -4.02
N ILE A 104 24.18 19.00 -4.89
CA ILE A 104 24.71 19.05 -6.26
C ILE A 104 26.24 18.90 -6.34
N TRP A 105 26.97 19.69 -5.55
CA TRP A 105 28.44 19.70 -5.50
C TRP A 105 29.00 19.39 -4.11
N GLY A 106 28.16 18.85 -3.22
CA GLY A 106 28.55 18.58 -1.85
C GLY A 106 28.56 19.81 -0.93
N TYR A 107 28.14 21.00 -1.39
CA TYR A 107 28.14 22.21 -0.56
C TYR A 107 27.31 22.10 0.73
N ARG A 108 26.30 21.23 0.71
CA ARG A 108 25.46 20.94 1.89
C ARG A 108 25.99 19.78 2.72
N THR A 109 27.24 19.36 2.52
CA THR A 109 27.79 18.16 3.13
C THR A 109 28.94 18.39 4.08
N ARG A 110 29.05 17.51 5.08
CA ARG A 110 30.17 17.55 6.03
C ARG A 110 31.52 17.39 5.34
N GLN A 111 31.57 16.65 4.23
CA GLN A 111 32.77 16.50 3.42
C GLN A 111 33.30 17.85 2.88
N TYR A 112 32.40 18.79 2.58
CA TYR A 112 32.76 20.15 2.16
C TYR A 112 33.16 21.04 3.35
N PHE A 113 32.53 20.85 4.50
CA PHE A 113 32.90 21.53 5.74
C PHE A 113 34.33 21.13 6.19
N ASP A 114 34.62 19.83 6.23
CA ASP A 114 35.90 19.29 6.73
C ASP A 114 37.06 19.55 5.75
N ASN A 115 36.83 19.45 4.44
CA ASN A 115 37.90 19.52 3.42
C ASN A 115 37.89 20.80 2.58
N GLY A 116 36.97 21.74 2.86
CA GLY A 116 36.77 22.95 2.07
C GLY A 116 36.54 22.67 0.58
N PRO A 117 37.08 23.50 -0.34
CA PRO A 117 36.95 23.31 -1.79
C PRO A 117 37.44 21.96 -2.32
N GLN A 118 38.30 21.25 -1.57
CA GLN A 118 38.75 19.91 -1.96
C GLN A 118 37.65 18.85 -1.79
N GLY A 119 36.67 19.08 -0.90
CA GLY A 119 35.53 18.19 -0.69
C GLY A 119 34.63 18.04 -1.93
N ILE A 120 34.63 19.03 -2.84
CA ILE A 120 33.91 18.98 -4.12
C ILE A 120 34.38 17.77 -4.97
N ARG A 121 35.63 17.32 -4.80
CA ARG A 121 36.21 16.21 -5.57
C ARG A 121 35.43 14.91 -5.44
N PHE A 122 34.77 14.70 -4.30
CA PHE A 122 33.98 13.50 -4.01
C PHE A 122 32.60 13.49 -4.68
N PHE A 123 32.11 14.67 -5.08
CA PHE A 123 30.79 14.81 -5.71
C PHE A 123 30.89 15.15 -7.20
N GLY A 124 32.03 15.68 -7.66
CA GLY A 124 32.19 16.14 -9.04
C GLY A 124 32.41 15.01 -10.06
N GLY A 125 31.63 15.02 -11.14
CA GLY A 125 31.72 14.08 -12.25
C GLY A 125 30.37 13.83 -12.91
N PHE A 126 30.20 12.64 -13.50
CA PHE A 126 28.95 12.21 -14.14
C PHE A 126 27.76 12.21 -13.16
N GLY A 127 27.97 11.82 -11.90
CA GLY A 127 26.93 11.79 -10.88
C GLY A 127 26.30 13.16 -10.58
N THR A 128 27.06 14.26 -10.63
CA THR A 128 26.49 15.62 -10.52
C THR A 128 25.59 15.96 -11.71
N HIS A 129 26.03 15.66 -12.94
CA HIS A 129 25.22 15.94 -14.12
C HIS A 129 23.92 15.14 -14.10
N SER A 130 24.00 13.86 -13.73
CA SER A 130 22.81 13.02 -13.55
C SER A 130 21.84 13.62 -12.53
N ARG A 131 22.32 13.99 -11.33
CA ARG A 131 21.49 14.62 -10.30
C ARG A 131 20.84 15.92 -10.76
N LEU A 132 21.57 16.77 -11.48
CA LEU A 132 21.04 18.02 -12.04
C LEU A 132 19.95 17.77 -13.08
N ILE A 133 20.18 16.81 -13.99
CA ILE A 133 19.21 16.45 -15.04
C ILE A 133 17.93 15.89 -14.40
N VAL A 134 18.06 14.91 -13.50
CA VAL A 134 16.91 14.28 -12.83
C VAL A 134 16.14 15.32 -12.02
N SER A 135 16.82 16.17 -11.25
CA SER A 135 16.17 17.22 -10.46
C SER A 135 15.43 18.24 -11.34
N LEU A 136 16.03 18.62 -12.47
CA LEU A 136 15.40 19.51 -13.44
C LEU A 136 14.14 18.87 -14.07
N MET A 137 14.22 17.60 -14.47
CA MET A 137 13.10 16.87 -15.05
C MET A 137 11.95 16.71 -14.06
N ILE A 138 12.24 16.36 -12.80
CA ILE A 138 11.22 16.29 -11.73
C ILE A 138 10.57 17.65 -11.50
N SER A 139 11.36 18.73 -11.49
CA SER A 139 10.82 20.09 -11.29
C SER A 139 9.94 20.52 -12.47
N ALA A 140 10.32 20.18 -13.70
CA ALA A 140 9.51 20.43 -14.90
C ALA A 140 8.21 19.61 -14.89
N PHE A 141 8.28 18.34 -14.52
CA PHE A 141 7.10 17.49 -14.38
C PHE A 141 6.18 18.00 -13.26
N GLY A 142 6.73 18.42 -12.12
CA GLY A 142 5.98 19.04 -11.03
C GLY A 142 5.28 20.32 -11.47
N LEU A 143 5.95 21.18 -12.25
CA LEU A 143 5.32 22.36 -12.81
C LEU A 143 4.12 21.99 -13.69
N TRP A 144 4.26 21.00 -14.57
CA TRP A 144 3.15 20.52 -15.39
C TRP A 144 1.99 19.96 -14.54
N PHE A 145 2.28 19.15 -13.52
CA PHE A 145 1.28 18.61 -12.60
C PHE A 145 0.49 19.73 -11.91
N TRP A 146 1.16 20.72 -11.33
CA TRP A 146 0.48 21.82 -10.65
C TRP A 146 -0.21 22.80 -11.61
N MET A 147 0.26 22.93 -12.85
CA MET A 147 -0.36 23.81 -13.85
C MET A 147 -1.59 23.18 -14.50
N PHE A 148 -1.57 21.88 -14.79
CA PHE A 148 -2.59 21.23 -15.61
C PHE A 148 -3.11 19.95 -14.95
N GLY A 149 -2.22 19.15 -14.38
CA GLY A 149 -2.57 17.85 -13.81
C GLY A 149 -3.60 17.94 -12.66
N VAL A 150 -3.54 18.96 -11.81
CA VAL A 150 -4.46 19.11 -10.68
C VAL A 150 -5.90 19.47 -11.11
N THR A 151 -6.12 20.05 -12.29
CA THR A 151 -7.47 20.47 -12.74
C THR A 151 -8.01 19.63 -13.88
N ASP A 152 -7.27 19.50 -14.98
CA ASP A 152 -7.82 18.99 -16.25
C ASP A 152 -6.93 17.92 -16.92
N GLY A 153 -5.72 17.71 -16.41
CA GLY A 153 -4.71 16.91 -17.09
C GLY A 153 -4.75 15.42 -16.78
N LEU A 154 -5.56 14.99 -15.82
CA LEU A 154 -5.43 13.70 -15.14
C LEU A 154 -6.78 13.15 -14.69
N VAL A 155 -6.89 11.81 -14.65
CA VAL A 155 -8.04 11.10 -14.07
C VAL A 155 -8.10 11.42 -12.57
N HIS A 156 -9.20 12.05 -12.16
CA HIS A 156 -9.52 12.32 -10.76
C HIS A 156 -10.41 11.20 -10.22
N PRO A 157 -10.24 10.80 -8.95
CA PRO A 157 -11.17 9.86 -8.32
C PRO A 157 -12.60 10.41 -8.41
N GLY A 158 -13.56 9.61 -8.83
CA GLY A 158 -14.99 9.96 -8.91
C GLY A 158 -15.40 10.76 -10.16
N THR A 159 -14.62 10.68 -11.24
CA THR A 159 -14.98 11.23 -12.56
C THR A 159 -15.27 10.11 -13.56
N GLU A 160 -16.10 10.35 -14.59
CA GLU A 160 -16.45 9.34 -15.63
C GLU A 160 -15.25 8.74 -16.39
N GLN A 161 -14.04 9.29 -16.17
CA GLN A 161 -12.78 8.87 -16.79
C GLN A 161 -11.98 7.90 -15.90
N GLU A 162 -12.47 7.59 -14.69
CA GLU A 162 -11.92 6.57 -13.80
C GLU A 162 -12.21 5.17 -14.36
N ILE A 163 -11.18 4.35 -14.52
CA ILE A 163 -11.32 2.94 -14.93
C ILE A 163 -11.30 2.11 -13.65
N VAL A 164 -12.42 2.09 -12.93
CA VAL A 164 -12.64 1.31 -11.69
C VAL A 164 -14.00 0.60 -11.82
N GLU A 165 -14.15 -0.56 -11.19
CA GLU A 165 -15.39 -1.36 -11.27
C GLU A 165 -16.62 -0.60 -10.73
N GLU A 166 -16.45 0.25 -9.71
CA GLU A 166 -17.46 1.19 -9.24
C GLU A 166 -16.93 2.63 -9.22
N PRO A 167 -17.67 3.62 -9.76
CA PRO A 167 -17.24 5.00 -9.78
C PRO A 167 -17.31 5.62 -8.38
N ASN A 168 -16.19 6.18 -7.92
CA ASN A 168 -16.13 6.91 -6.65
C ASN A 168 -17.17 8.06 -6.60
N PRO A 169 -17.70 8.41 -5.41
CA PRO A 169 -18.58 9.57 -5.26
C PRO A 169 -17.93 10.85 -5.81
N PRO A 170 -18.69 11.81 -6.39
CA PRO A 170 -18.14 13.04 -6.98
C PRO A 170 -17.43 13.96 -5.95
N GLU A 171 -17.60 13.68 -4.66
CA GLU A 171 -16.91 14.38 -3.57
C GLU A 171 -15.42 13.95 -3.46
N CYS A 172 -15.07 12.75 -3.94
CA CYS A 172 -13.70 12.21 -4.01
C CYS A 172 -12.84 12.86 -5.12
N ALA A 173 -13.45 13.62 -6.03
CA ALA A 173 -12.73 14.38 -7.05
C ALA A 173 -11.88 15.52 -6.46
N THR A 174 -12.17 15.92 -5.22
CA THR A 174 -11.46 17.03 -4.57
C THR A 174 -10.16 16.55 -3.92
N LEU A 175 -9.03 16.87 -4.55
CA LEU A 175 -7.70 16.52 -4.04
C LEU A 175 -7.31 17.41 -2.84
N TYR A 176 -6.92 16.80 -1.73
CA TYR A 176 -6.37 17.49 -0.56
C TYR A 176 -4.87 17.23 -0.40
N THR A 177 -4.14 18.24 0.08
CA THR A 177 -2.73 18.15 0.43
C THR A 177 -2.48 18.71 1.82
N PHE A 178 -1.53 18.13 2.55
CA PHE A 178 -1.08 18.70 3.82
C PHE A 178 -0.04 19.80 3.61
N MET A 179 -0.34 21.01 4.11
CA MET A 179 0.62 22.11 4.25
C MET A 179 0.34 22.82 5.58
N PHE A 180 0.82 22.23 6.67
CA PHE A 180 0.53 22.63 8.06
C PHE A 180 -0.95 22.59 8.48
N ALA A 181 -1.86 22.39 7.53
CA ALA A 181 -3.29 22.15 7.69
C ALA A 181 -3.80 21.33 6.49
N LYS A 182 -5.03 20.80 6.58
CA LYS A 182 -5.76 20.23 5.42
C LYS A 182 -6.07 21.36 4.45
N VAL A 183 -5.49 21.34 3.25
CA VAL A 183 -5.73 22.36 2.23
C VAL A 183 -6.11 21.68 0.92
N ARG A 184 -7.09 22.26 0.23
CA ARG A 184 -7.48 21.86 -1.13
C ARG A 184 -6.34 22.12 -2.11
N ALA A 185 -5.92 21.10 -2.85
CA ALA A 185 -4.79 21.16 -3.78
C ALA A 185 -5.06 22.04 -5.00
N ASP A 186 -6.32 22.16 -5.42
CA ASP A 186 -6.81 23.09 -6.46
C ASP A 186 -6.93 24.55 -5.96
N GLY A 187 -6.80 24.78 -4.65
CA GLY A 187 -6.86 26.09 -4.02
C GLY A 187 -5.57 26.91 -4.12
N GLY A 188 -5.43 27.90 -3.23
CA GLY A 188 -4.29 28.83 -3.24
C GLY A 188 -2.91 28.18 -3.07
N ILE A 189 -2.85 26.96 -2.51
CA ILE A 189 -1.61 26.21 -2.34
C ILE A 189 -0.95 25.82 -3.69
N ARG A 190 -1.76 25.69 -4.74
CA ARG A 190 -1.29 25.44 -6.11
C ARG A 190 -0.30 26.51 -6.57
N ILE A 191 -0.60 27.78 -6.31
CA ILE A 191 0.24 28.92 -6.71
C ILE A 191 1.61 28.81 -6.02
N PHE A 192 1.63 28.46 -4.74
CA PHE A 192 2.87 28.25 -3.99
C PHE A 192 3.75 27.17 -4.64
N TYR A 193 3.18 26.01 -4.96
CA TYR A 193 3.93 24.92 -5.59
C TYR A 193 4.37 25.23 -7.01
N ILE A 194 3.59 25.99 -7.80
CA ILE A 194 4.01 26.49 -9.12
C ILE A 194 5.24 27.39 -8.99
N ILE A 195 5.21 28.37 -8.08
CA ILE A 195 6.35 29.27 -7.84
C ILE A 195 7.58 28.47 -7.42
N MET A 196 7.41 27.50 -6.52
CA MET A 196 8.49 26.63 -6.08
C MET A 196 9.09 25.81 -7.23
N CYS A 197 8.25 25.23 -8.09
CA CYS A 197 8.70 24.45 -9.25
C CYS A 197 9.46 25.33 -10.27
N ILE A 198 8.94 26.52 -10.57
CA ILE A 198 9.64 27.50 -11.44
C ILE A 198 11.01 27.85 -10.84
N GLY A 199 11.05 28.15 -9.54
CA GLY A 199 12.31 28.43 -8.84
C GLY A 199 13.31 27.28 -8.94
N CYS A 200 12.84 26.04 -8.79
CA CYS A 200 13.68 24.85 -8.94
C CYS A 200 14.18 24.66 -10.38
N ILE A 201 13.33 24.87 -11.39
CA ILE A 201 13.72 24.79 -12.81
C ILE A 201 14.80 25.82 -13.13
N VAL A 202 14.60 27.07 -12.69
CA VAL A 202 15.59 28.13 -12.90
C VAL A 202 16.89 27.78 -12.19
N TYR A 203 16.83 27.37 -10.92
CA TYR A 203 18.01 27.01 -10.15
C TYR A 203 18.78 25.82 -10.76
N TYR A 204 18.12 24.68 -10.97
CA TYR A 204 18.78 23.50 -11.54
C TYR A 204 19.20 23.71 -12.99
N GLY A 205 18.44 24.50 -13.77
CA GLY A 205 18.79 24.87 -15.14
C GLY A 205 20.05 25.73 -15.23
N ILE A 206 20.17 26.77 -14.40
CA ILE A 206 21.39 27.59 -14.31
C ILE A 206 22.59 26.73 -13.87
N MET A 207 22.40 25.86 -12.88
CA MET A 207 23.45 24.99 -12.37
C MET A 207 23.88 23.93 -13.40
N LEU A 208 22.92 23.38 -14.16
CA LEU A 208 23.21 22.48 -15.27
C LEU A 208 23.99 23.20 -16.37
N LEU A 209 23.58 24.41 -16.76
CA LEU A 209 24.28 25.22 -17.74
C LEU A 209 25.73 25.52 -17.28
N ALA A 210 25.91 25.97 -16.04
CA ALA A 210 27.23 26.21 -15.46
C ALA A 210 28.10 24.94 -15.47
N SER A 211 27.52 23.78 -15.16
CA SER A 211 28.22 22.49 -15.20
C SER A 211 28.63 22.10 -16.62
N VAL A 212 27.77 22.33 -17.61
CA VAL A 212 28.05 22.05 -19.03
C VAL A 212 29.13 22.97 -19.56
N ILE A 213 29.08 24.27 -19.25
CA ILE A 213 30.13 25.24 -19.60
C ILE A 213 31.47 24.83 -18.99
N ALA A 214 31.48 24.44 -17.71
CA ALA A 214 32.69 23.98 -17.05
C ALA A 214 33.25 22.69 -17.69
N ALA A 215 32.39 21.76 -18.08
CA ALA A 215 32.77 20.54 -18.80
C ALA A 215 33.36 20.85 -20.18
N TRP A 216 32.74 21.77 -20.94
CA TRP A 216 33.23 22.25 -22.24
C TRP A 216 34.58 22.95 -22.14
N ALA A 217 34.74 23.88 -21.19
CA ALA A 217 36.01 24.56 -20.93
C ALA A 217 37.11 23.56 -20.57
N ARG A 218 36.76 22.51 -19.80
CA ARG A 218 37.68 21.44 -19.45
C ARG A 218 38.06 20.59 -20.66
N LEU A 219 37.11 20.24 -21.53
CA LEU A 219 37.38 19.51 -22.77
C LEU A 219 38.29 20.33 -23.69
N GLY A 220 38.04 21.63 -23.82
CA GLY A 220 38.91 22.56 -24.56
C GLY A 220 40.33 22.60 -24.00
N LYS A 221 40.49 22.73 -22.67
CA LYS A 221 41.80 22.70 -22.01
C LYS A 221 42.50 21.35 -22.18
N MET A 222 41.76 20.23 -22.09
CA MET A 222 42.27 18.89 -22.36
C MET A 222 42.78 18.76 -23.80
N LEU A 223 41.99 19.20 -24.79
CA LEU A 223 42.37 19.17 -26.21
C LEU A 223 43.59 20.05 -26.50
N HIS A 224 43.71 21.21 -25.83
CA HIS A 224 44.88 22.07 -25.93
C HIS A 224 46.13 21.37 -25.38
N LEU A 225 46.08 20.87 -24.15
CA LEU A 225 47.19 20.12 -23.53
C LEU A 225 47.51 18.82 -24.28
N TYR A 226 46.51 18.21 -24.91
CA TYR A 226 46.65 17.05 -25.79
C TYR A 226 47.51 17.41 -27.01
N ARG A 227 47.23 18.54 -27.66
CA ARG A 227 48.05 19.06 -28.76
C ARG A 227 49.49 19.39 -28.33
N GLU A 228 49.68 19.83 -27.10
CA GLU A 228 51.00 20.18 -26.54
C GLU A 228 51.78 19.01 -25.92
N ARG A 229 51.24 17.78 -25.96
CA ARG A 229 51.81 16.58 -25.30
C ARG A 229 52.07 16.73 -23.79
N ARG A 230 51.38 17.66 -23.11
CA ARG A 230 51.51 17.96 -21.66
C ARG A 230 50.33 17.43 -20.85
N TRP A 231 49.94 16.19 -21.10
CA TRP A 231 48.76 15.54 -20.51
C TRP A 231 48.84 15.35 -18.98
N ALA A 232 50.04 15.38 -18.38
CA ALA A 232 50.23 15.18 -16.94
C ALA A 232 49.81 16.37 -16.06
N GLU A 233 49.59 17.57 -16.65
CA GLU A 233 49.32 18.80 -15.91
C GLU A 233 47.82 19.16 -15.81
N THR A 234 46.91 18.22 -16.10
CA THR A 234 45.47 18.51 -16.12
C THR A 234 44.94 18.73 -14.70
N THR A 235 44.97 19.97 -14.21
CA THR A 235 44.32 20.36 -12.95
C THR A 235 42.84 20.70 -13.18
N ARG A 236 41.97 20.14 -12.33
CA ARG A 236 40.52 20.46 -12.28
C ARG A 236 40.35 21.91 -11.80
N LEU A 237 39.36 22.63 -12.36
CA LEU A 237 39.00 23.98 -11.90
C LEU A 237 38.65 23.96 -10.41
N HIS A 238 39.25 24.88 -9.66
CA HIS A 238 38.96 25.11 -8.25
C HIS A 238 37.84 26.15 -8.14
N PHE A 239 36.63 25.72 -7.78
CA PHE A 239 35.55 26.63 -7.38
C PHE A 239 35.62 26.82 -5.87
N ALA A 240 36.03 28.00 -5.42
CA ALA A 240 35.98 28.39 -4.01
C ALA A 240 34.72 29.24 -3.78
N THR A 241 33.93 28.92 -2.75
CA THR A 241 32.69 29.65 -2.41
C THR A 241 32.95 30.98 -1.70
N GLY A 242 34.20 31.27 -1.31
CA GLY A 242 34.61 32.54 -0.72
C GLY A 242 34.27 32.72 0.77
N PHE A 243 33.63 31.74 1.43
CA PHE A 243 33.25 31.82 2.84
C PHE A 243 34.41 31.58 3.82
N LYS A 244 34.37 32.24 4.99
CA LYS A 244 35.28 31.96 6.11
C LYS A 244 34.87 30.68 6.85
N TYR A 245 35.81 30.04 7.56
CA TYR A 245 35.56 28.78 8.28
C TYR A 245 34.39 28.86 9.28
N GLY A 246 34.31 29.93 10.09
CA GLY A 246 33.22 30.12 11.05
C GLY A 246 31.85 30.38 10.41
N GLU A 247 31.82 31.01 9.23
CA GLU A 247 30.59 31.19 8.44
C GLU A 247 30.13 29.84 7.89
N LEU A 248 31.06 29.04 7.37
CA LEU A 248 30.79 27.71 6.86
C LEU A 248 30.26 26.76 7.94
N GLU A 249 30.80 26.85 9.16
CA GLU A 249 30.34 26.07 10.31
C GLU A 249 28.90 26.44 10.70
N THR A 250 28.60 27.73 10.71
CA THR A 250 27.27 28.24 11.03
C THR A 250 26.27 27.78 9.97
N ILE A 251 26.59 27.98 8.68
CA ILE A 251 25.75 27.55 7.55
C ILE A 251 25.52 26.03 7.60
N PHE A 252 26.55 25.24 7.84
CA PHE A 252 26.43 23.78 7.90
C PHE A 252 25.54 23.32 9.06
N ARG A 253 25.70 23.90 10.27
CA ARG A 253 24.83 23.58 11.41
C ARG A 253 23.36 23.90 11.14
N TRP A 254 23.08 25.05 10.52
CA TRP A 254 21.73 25.43 10.12
C TRP A 254 21.15 24.49 9.07
N LEU A 255 21.91 24.22 8.00
CA LEU A 255 21.49 23.29 6.95
C LEU A 255 21.21 21.88 7.50
N ARG A 256 22.00 21.40 8.45
CA ARG A 256 21.78 20.10 9.10
C ARG A 256 20.41 20.02 9.79
N TRP A 257 20.04 21.05 10.54
CA TRP A 257 18.74 21.09 11.24
C TRP A 257 17.59 21.30 10.26
N LEU A 258 17.74 22.20 9.29
CA LEU A 258 16.73 22.44 8.25
C LEU A 258 16.47 21.19 7.41
N ASN A 259 17.52 20.46 7.02
CA ASN A 259 17.39 19.21 6.28
C ASN A 259 16.64 18.17 7.11
N LEU A 260 16.97 18.00 8.40
CA LEU A 260 16.26 17.06 9.26
C LEU A 260 14.77 17.44 9.40
N ALA A 261 14.49 18.71 9.69
CA ALA A 261 13.14 19.22 9.81
C ALA A 261 12.34 19.01 8.51
N PHE A 262 12.97 19.24 7.36
CA PHE A 262 12.35 19.04 6.05
C PHE A 262 12.05 17.56 5.77
N LEU A 263 12.96 16.64 6.15
CA LEU A 263 12.73 15.21 6.00
C LEU A 263 11.57 14.72 6.87
N LEU A 264 11.50 15.16 8.13
CA LEU A 264 10.38 14.85 9.02
C LEU A 264 9.07 15.44 8.50
N TYR A 265 9.11 16.69 8.02
CA TYR A 265 7.98 17.34 7.37
C TYR A 265 7.50 16.54 6.15
N SER A 266 8.41 16.11 5.27
CA SER A 266 8.08 15.33 4.07
C SER A 266 7.45 13.97 4.41
N MET A 267 8.00 13.24 5.41
CA MET A 267 7.41 11.99 5.90
C MET A 267 5.99 12.21 6.45
N PHE A 268 5.79 13.27 7.24
CA PHE A 268 4.50 13.61 7.82
C PHE A 268 3.50 14.04 6.74
N SER A 269 3.93 14.87 5.78
CA SER A 269 3.08 15.31 4.68
C SER A 269 2.64 14.15 3.80
N VAL A 270 3.51 13.16 3.53
CA VAL A 270 3.12 11.96 2.77
C VAL A 270 2.10 11.15 3.56
N LYS A 271 2.36 10.87 4.83
CA LYS A 271 1.47 10.05 5.66
C LYS A 271 0.10 10.73 5.82
N ILE A 272 0.08 12.02 6.10
CA ILE A 272 -1.16 12.76 6.27
C ILE A 272 -1.92 12.93 4.96
N SER A 273 -1.26 13.25 3.85
CA SER A 273 -1.97 13.38 2.58
C SER A 273 -2.66 12.07 2.17
N ILE A 274 -2.08 10.92 2.53
CA ILE A 274 -2.72 9.60 2.33
C ILE A 274 -3.89 9.41 3.31
N ILE A 275 -3.71 9.65 4.61
CA ILE A 275 -4.81 9.60 5.60
C ILE A 275 -5.94 10.62 5.29
N MET A 276 -5.64 11.71 4.59
CA MET A 276 -6.65 12.69 4.18
C MET A 276 -7.46 12.23 2.96
N SER A 277 -6.98 11.22 2.24
CA SER A 277 -7.61 10.63 1.07
C SER A 277 -8.28 9.30 1.37
N ASP A 278 -7.63 8.46 2.17
CA ASP A 278 -8.28 7.34 2.84
C ASP A 278 -9.13 7.95 3.95
N SER A 279 -10.40 8.16 3.73
CA SER A 279 -11.35 8.69 4.72
C SER A 279 -11.61 7.72 5.89
N THR A 280 -10.60 7.01 6.37
CA THR A 280 -10.57 6.40 7.69
C THR A 280 -10.03 7.41 8.71
N THR A 281 -10.87 8.38 9.09
CA THR A 281 -10.68 9.01 10.40
C THR A 281 -11.04 8.01 11.48
N SER A 282 -10.10 7.11 11.83
CA SER A 282 -10.06 6.54 13.17
C SER A 282 -9.61 7.63 14.16
N SER A 283 -10.49 8.59 14.43
CA SER A 283 -10.46 9.24 15.74
C SER A 283 -10.95 8.22 16.77
N PRO A 284 -10.40 8.20 18.00
CA PRO A 284 -11.01 7.42 19.06
C PRO A 284 -12.42 7.99 19.26
N ALA A 285 -13.43 7.23 18.83
CA ALA A 285 -14.81 7.66 18.90
C ALA A 285 -15.15 8.06 20.35
N PRO A 286 -15.74 9.24 20.57
CA PRO A 286 -16.53 9.43 21.77
C PRO A 286 -17.69 8.43 21.71
N VAL A 287 -17.90 7.74 22.81
CA VAL A 287 -18.97 6.76 22.98
C VAL A 287 -20.33 7.45 22.81
N SER A 288 -20.92 7.36 21.63
CA SER A 288 -22.32 7.66 21.28
C SER A 288 -22.46 7.51 19.76
N ASP A 289 -23.38 6.80 19.15
CA ASP A 289 -24.56 6.05 19.56
C ASP A 289 -24.61 4.80 18.65
N ALA A 290 -25.36 3.78 19.05
CA ALA A 290 -25.60 2.59 18.23
C ALA A 290 -26.26 2.99 16.90
N GLY A 291 -25.47 3.02 15.82
CA GLY A 291 -25.93 3.04 14.44
C GLY A 291 -25.93 1.62 13.89
N ASP A 292 -27.00 1.26 13.20
CA ASP A 292 -27.32 -0.07 12.73
C ASP A 292 -26.21 -0.65 11.81
N MET A 293 -25.51 -1.67 12.30
CA MET A 293 -24.80 -2.60 11.42
C MET A 293 -25.85 -3.56 10.87
N ASP A 294 -25.95 -3.66 9.55
CA ASP A 294 -26.74 -4.72 8.91
C ASP A 294 -26.31 -6.07 9.50
N PHE A 295 -27.26 -6.69 10.20
CA PHE A 295 -27.01 -7.83 11.09
C PHE A 295 -27.08 -9.12 10.28
N GLU A 296 -26.04 -9.41 9.51
CA GLU A 296 -26.02 -10.61 8.66
C GLU A 296 -25.52 -11.84 9.42
N PRO A 297 -26.24 -12.99 9.33
CA PRO A 297 -25.80 -14.23 9.94
C PRO A 297 -24.59 -14.82 9.21
N PRO A 298 -23.71 -15.54 9.93
CA PRO A 298 -22.56 -16.19 9.32
C PRO A 298 -22.99 -17.31 8.35
N ALA A 299 -22.31 -17.40 7.22
CA ALA A 299 -22.44 -18.48 6.26
C ALA A 299 -22.19 -19.85 6.92
N SER A 300 -23.06 -20.80 6.63
CA SER A 300 -22.90 -22.17 7.10
C SER A 300 -21.87 -22.88 6.25
N PHE A 301 -20.78 -23.34 6.86
CA PHE A 301 -19.78 -24.15 6.17
C PHE A 301 -20.35 -25.51 5.78
N THR A 302 -21.51 -25.92 6.30
CA THR A 302 -22.18 -27.14 5.85
C THR A 302 -22.99 -26.96 4.56
N ASP A 303 -23.20 -25.72 4.11
CA ASP A 303 -23.85 -25.42 2.84
C ASP A 303 -22.99 -25.89 1.66
N THR A 304 -23.50 -26.87 0.91
CA THR A 304 -22.78 -27.44 -0.23
C THR A 304 -22.79 -26.56 -1.47
N TYR A 305 -23.59 -25.48 -1.49
CA TYR A 305 -23.57 -24.50 -2.57
C TYR A 305 -22.31 -23.64 -2.48
N PHE A 306 -22.14 -22.91 -1.37
CA PHE A 306 -20.97 -22.06 -1.12
C PHE A 306 -19.73 -22.85 -0.71
N PHE A 307 -19.89 -24.00 -0.07
CA PHE A 307 -18.79 -24.87 0.37
C PHE A 307 -18.91 -26.29 -0.20
N PRO A 308 -18.77 -26.46 -1.53
CA PRO A 308 -18.88 -27.74 -2.19
C PRO A 308 -17.79 -28.72 -1.76
N ALA A 309 -18.13 -30.01 -1.72
CA ALA A 309 -17.17 -31.10 -1.67
C ALA A 309 -16.40 -31.21 -3.01
N PHE A 310 -15.24 -31.85 -3.00
CA PHE A 310 -14.41 -32.04 -4.20
C PHE A 310 -15.19 -32.73 -5.33
N ALA A 311 -16.00 -33.74 -4.99
CA ALA A 311 -16.85 -34.47 -5.93
C ALA A 311 -18.00 -33.63 -6.53
N GLN A 312 -18.31 -32.45 -5.96
CA GLN A 312 -19.32 -31.52 -6.45
C GLN A 312 -18.74 -30.40 -7.33
N LEU A 313 -17.42 -30.18 -7.29
CA LEU A 313 -16.77 -29.14 -8.08
C LEU A 313 -16.90 -29.37 -9.59
N GLN A 314 -17.15 -28.30 -10.34
CA GLN A 314 -17.16 -28.35 -11.80
C GLN A 314 -15.75 -28.65 -12.35
N SER A 315 -15.69 -29.41 -13.44
CA SER A 315 -14.44 -29.63 -14.18
C SER A 315 -13.99 -28.32 -14.84
N GLU A 316 -12.69 -28.02 -14.80
CA GLU A 316 -12.09 -26.87 -15.49
C GLU A 316 -12.39 -26.89 -17.00
N TYR A 317 -12.52 -28.08 -17.59
CA TYR A 317 -12.81 -28.28 -19.01
C TYR A 317 -14.29 -28.56 -19.30
N HIS A 318 -15.20 -28.18 -18.42
CA HIS A 318 -16.63 -28.41 -18.63
C HIS A 318 -17.16 -27.54 -19.80
N LEU A 319 -17.92 -28.15 -20.71
CA LEU A 319 -18.49 -27.50 -21.91
C LEU A 319 -19.99 -27.18 -21.79
N GLY A 320 -20.59 -27.34 -20.60
CA GLY A 320 -21.99 -26.99 -20.31
C GLY A 320 -22.13 -25.70 -19.51
N GLN A 321 -23.34 -25.43 -19.00
CA GLN A 321 -23.62 -24.24 -18.19
C GLN A 321 -22.78 -24.25 -16.89
N PRO A 322 -22.26 -23.09 -16.45
CA PRO A 322 -21.55 -23.00 -15.18
C PRO A 322 -22.49 -23.33 -14.02
N ILE A 323 -21.97 -23.98 -12.96
CA ILE A 323 -22.75 -24.29 -11.75
C ILE A 323 -23.07 -23.01 -10.96
N TYR A 324 -22.19 -22.03 -11.05
CA TYR A 324 -22.26 -20.74 -10.38
C TYR A 324 -22.46 -19.63 -11.42
N GLU A 325 -23.27 -18.64 -11.09
CA GLU A 325 -23.51 -17.45 -11.91
C GLU A 325 -22.32 -16.48 -11.86
N GLU A 326 -22.25 -15.55 -12.82
CA GLU A 326 -21.26 -14.47 -12.79
C GLU A 326 -21.53 -13.58 -11.56
N GLY A 327 -20.55 -13.42 -10.67
CA GLY A 327 -20.73 -12.68 -9.42
C GLY A 327 -20.84 -13.57 -8.17
N GLU A 328 -20.97 -14.88 -8.29
CA GLU A 328 -21.07 -15.76 -7.11
C GLU A 328 -19.72 -16.27 -6.63
N THR A 329 -19.59 -16.45 -5.31
CA THR A 329 -18.36 -16.96 -4.68
C THR A 329 -18.57 -18.33 -4.04
N TRP A 330 -17.58 -19.21 -4.16
CA TRP A 330 -17.59 -20.53 -3.51
C TRP A 330 -16.19 -20.95 -3.10
N CYS A 331 -16.10 -21.81 -2.09
CA CYS A 331 -14.85 -22.18 -1.46
C CYS A 331 -14.79 -23.67 -1.12
N LEU A 332 -13.77 -24.37 -1.61
CA LEU A 332 -13.46 -25.73 -1.17
C LEU A 332 -12.69 -25.68 0.15
N LEU A 333 -13.16 -26.43 1.15
CA LEU A 333 -12.44 -26.67 2.41
C LEU A 333 -11.90 -28.10 2.45
N ALA A 334 -10.61 -28.25 2.77
CA ALA A 334 -9.95 -29.55 2.85
C ALA A 334 -8.87 -29.59 3.93
N GLU A 335 -8.63 -30.74 4.55
CA GLU A 335 -7.52 -30.93 5.49
C GLU A 335 -6.28 -31.43 4.75
N ILE A 336 -5.10 -30.92 5.12
CA ILE A 336 -3.82 -31.32 4.55
C ILE A 336 -3.31 -32.58 5.26
N ASP A 337 -3.19 -33.69 4.54
CA ASP A 337 -2.63 -34.94 5.05
C ASP A 337 -1.13 -35.06 4.82
N ALA A 338 -0.64 -34.55 3.68
CA ALA A 338 0.78 -34.58 3.34
C ALA A 338 1.15 -33.44 2.37
N ALA A 339 2.41 -33.04 2.40
CA ALA A 339 3.00 -32.11 1.43
C ALA A 339 4.10 -32.81 0.64
N SER A 340 4.00 -32.82 -0.69
CA SER A 340 4.98 -33.44 -1.57
C SER A 340 5.87 -32.38 -2.23
N THR A 341 7.18 -32.49 -1.98
CA THR A 341 8.23 -31.70 -2.64
C THR A 341 9.10 -32.64 -3.48
N SER A 342 8.51 -33.33 -4.46
CA SER A 342 9.29 -34.12 -5.40
C SER A 342 10.03 -33.21 -6.37
N ALA A 343 11.36 -33.35 -6.44
CA ALA A 343 12.22 -32.58 -7.35
C ALA A 343 11.75 -32.69 -8.80
N GLY A 344 11.39 -31.56 -9.41
CA GLY A 344 10.94 -31.47 -10.81
C GLY A 344 9.43 -31.32 -11.03
N ASN A 345 8.60 -31.42 -9.98
CA ASN A 345 7.15 -31.20 -10.05
C ASN A 345 6.72 -29.92 -9.29
N PRO A 346 5.57 -29.30 -9.66
CA PRO A 346 4.94 -28.25 -8.86
C PRO A 346 4.69 -28.75 -7.44
N PHE A 347 4.79 -27.85 -6.45
CA PHE A 347 4.47 -28.17 -5.06
C PHE A 347 3.01 -28.64 -4.98
N CYS A 348 2.78 -29.78 -4.32
CA CYS A 348 1.47 -30.40 -4.22
C CYS A 348 1.15 -30.77 -2.77
N LEU A 349 -0.10 -30.57 -2.38
CA LEU A 349 -0.66 -31.05 -1.12
C LEU A 349 -1.57 -32.24 -1.40
N VAL A 350 -1.47 -33.28 -0.58
CA VAL A 350 -2.47 -34.35 -0.51
C VAL A 350 -3.47 -33.95 0.56
N CYS A 351 -4.73 -33.87 0.18
CA CYS A 351 -5.80 -33.40 1.05
C CYS A 351 -7.02 -34.32 0.97
N HIS A 352 -7.85 -34.25 2.00
CA HIS A 352 -9.21 -34.79 1.97
C HIS A 352 -10.24 -33.69 2.29
N ASP A 353 -11.42 -33.79 1.68
CA ASP A 353 -12.55 -32.89 2.00
C ASP A 353 -13.42 -33.45 3.13
N ARG A 354 -14.56 -32.77 3.38
CA ARG A 354 -15.55 -33.16 4.39
C ARG A 354 -16.14 -34.56 4.19
N ASN A 355 -16.14 -35.08 2.96
CA ASN A 355 -16.67 -36.41 2.64
C ASN A 355 -15.59 -37.50 2.77
N GLY A 356 -14.33 -37.10 3.02
CA GLY A 356 -13.18 -37.99 3.05
C GLY A 356 -12.65 -38.34 1.66
N ASP A 357 -13.05 -37.60 0.62
CA ASP A 357 -12.52 -37.80 -0.72
C ASP A 357 -11.07 -37.29 -0.79
N ASN A 358 -10.14 -38.17 -1.15
CA ASN A 358 -8.73 -37.83 -1.28
C ASN A 358 -8.42 -37.25 -2.67
N PHE A 359 -7.72 -36.11 -2.71
CA PHE A 359 -7.30 -35.45 -3.94
C PHE A 359 -6.04 -34.62 -3.73
N ILE A 360 -5.51 -34.06 -4.82
CA ILE A 360 -4.31 -33.23 -4.80
C ILE A 360 -4.65 -31.75 -4.98
N ILE A 361 -4.01 -30.87 -4.22
CA ILE A 361 -3.98 -29.43 -4.52
C ILE A 361 -2.60 -29.09 -5.07
N GLY A 362 -2.54 -28.80 -6.37
CA GLY A 362 -1.30 -28.50 -7.08
C GLY A 362 -1.13 -27.00 -7.32
N PHE A 363 0.05 -26.45 -6.98
CA PHE A 363 0.35 -25.03 -7.13
C PHE A 363 1.08 -24.77 -8.46
N ASP A 364 0.56 -23.89 -9.29
CA ASP A 364 1.19 -23.53 -10.56
C ASP A 364 2.30 -22.48 -10.36
N LEU A 365 3.52 -22.98 -10.15
CA LEU A 365 4.71 -22.13 -9.92
C LEU A 365 5.25 -21.47 -11.20
N SER A 366 4.70 -21.78 -12.39
CA SER A 366 5.20 -21.26 -13.67
C SER A 366 5.01 -19.74 -13.84
N LYS A 367 4.08 -19.15 -13.08
CA LYS A 367 3.77 -17.72 -13.10
C LYS A 367 4.64 -16.86 -12.16
N GLY A 368 5.72 -17.40 -11.61
CA GLY A 368 6.63 -16.65 -10.73
C GLY A 368 6.08 -16.41 -9.31
N LEU A 369 5.16 -17.27 -8.87
CA LEU A 369 4.58 -17.26 -7.51
C LEU A 369 5.69 -17.28 -6.45
N ARG A 370 5.70 -16.29 -5.54
CA ARG A 370 6.52 -16.36 -4.31
C ARG A 370 5.82 -17.30 -3.34
N PHE A 371 6.19 -18.57 -3.41
CA PHE A 371 5.59 -19.65 -2.63
C PHE A 371 6.41 -19.93 -1.35
N THR A 372 5.77 -19.91 -0.18
CA THR A 372 6.40 -20.27 1.09
C THR A 372 5.80 -21.58 1.62
N PRO A 373 6.45 -22.75 1.41
CA PRO A 373 5.89 -24.05 1.81
C PRO A 373 5.55 -24.15 3.30
N SER A 374 6.21 -23.39 4.17
CA SER A 374 6.03 -23.47 5.62
C SER A 374 4.64 -23.04 6.11
N GLN A 375 3.84 -22.37 5.28
CA GLN A 375 2.47 -21.99 5.61
C GLN A 375 1.48 -23.17 5.50
N PHE A 376 1.82 -24.21 4.74
CA PHE A 376 0.99 -25.39 4.53
C PHE A 376 1.54 -26.56 5.34
N LYS A 377 0.87 -26.90 6.45
CA LYS A 377 1.29 -27.96 7.37
C LYS A 377 0.25 -29.06 7.45
N VAL A 378 0.71 -30.27 7.73
CA VAL A 378 -0.18 -31.42 7.97
C VAL A 378 -1.12 -31.12 9.15
N GLY A 379 -2.40 -31.44 8.99
CA GLY A 379 -3.46 -31.17 9.95
C GLY A 379 -4.02 -29.74 9.93
N TYR A 380 -3.60 -28.91 8.97
CA TYR A 380 -4.20 -27.60 8.72
C TYR A 380 -5.34 -27.74 7.70
N THR A 381 -6.30 -26.83 7.77
CA THR A 381 -7.40 -26.72 6.81
C THR A 381 -7.02 -25.72 5.74
N ILE A 382 -6.97 -26.14 4.49
CA ILE A 382 -6.82 -25.25 3.35
C ILE A 382 -8.18 -24.91 2.76
N ALA A 383 -8.40 -23.63 2.53
CA ALA A 383 -9.54 -23.07 1.84
C ALA A 383 -9.09 -22.62 0.45
N VAL A 384 -9.82 -22.99 -0.60
CA VAL A 384 -9.53 -22.61 -1.99
C VAL A 384 -10.80 -22.03 -2.60
N VAL A 385 -10.80 -20.72 -2.84
CA VAL A 385 -11.92 -20.01 -3.47
C VAL A 385 -11.89 -20.24 -4.98
N TYR A 386 -13.06 -20.31 -5.59
CA TYR A 386 -13.25 -20.60 -7.01
C TYR A 386 -12.62 -21.92 -7.47
N ALA A 387 -12.52 -22.90 -6.56
CA ALA A 387 -11.92 -24.18 -6.83
C ALA A 387 -12.61 -24.87 -8.02
N LYS A 388 -11.79 -25.40 -8.94
CA LYS A 388 -12.23 -26.20 -10.09
C LYS A 388 -11.50 -27.54 -10.10
N ARG A 389 -12.19 -28.57 -10.57
CA ARG A 389 -11.61 -29.92 -10.68
C ARG A 389 -10.76 -30.04 -11.94
N VAL A 390 -9.57 -30.59 -11.77
CA VAL A 390 -8.59 -30.82 -12.83
C VAL A 390 -8.13 -32.27 -12.78
N ASN A 391 -7.91 -32.86 -13.96
CA ASN A 391 -7.14 -34.09 -14.09
C ASN A 391 -5.70 -33.71 -14.46
N PHE A 392 -4.75 -34.02 -13.59
CA PHE A 392 -3.33 -33.77 -13.86
C PHE A 392 -2.79 -34.76 -14.88
N VAL A 393 -1.63 -34.43 -15.48
CA VAL A 393 -1.00 -35.21 -16.56
C VAL A 393 -0.61 -36.63 -16.09
N ASP A 394 -0.32 -36.79 -14.81
CA ASP A 394 -0.03 -38.07 -14.15
C ASP A 394 -1.29 -38.92 -13.87
N GLY A 395 -2.47 -38.43 -14.26
CA GLY A 395 -3.76 -39.10 -14.05
C GLY A 395 -4.37 -38.88 -12.67
N THR A 396 -3.70 -38.15 -11.77
CA THR A 396 -4.28 -37.78 -10.48
C THR A 396 -5.38 -36.73 -10.66
N LYS A 397 -6.38 -36.76 -9.78
CA LYS A 397 -7.46 -35.77 -9.74
C LYS A 397 -7.20 -34.76 -8.63
N GLY A 398 -7.53 -33.51 -8.88
CA GLY A 398 -7.35 -32.49 -7.87
C GLY A 398 -7.78 -31.10 -8.27
N VAL A 399 -7.24 -30.10 -7.60
CA VAL A 399 -7.50 -28.68 -7.81
C VAL A 399 -6.18 -27.99 -8.12
N ARG A 400 -6.20 -27.08 -9.09
CA ARG A 400 -5.04 -26.26 -9.45
C ARG A 400 -5.18 -24.88 -8.83
N VAL A 401 -4.17 -24.46 -8.08
CA VAL A 401 -4.05 -23.09 -7.56
C VAL A 401 -3.10 -22.31 -8.47
N ALA A 402 -3.65 -21.36 -9.21
CA ALA A 402 -2.88 -20.49 -10.12
C ALA A 402 -2.47 -19.16 -9.46
N ASP A 403 -3.17 -18.73 -8.42
CA ASP A 403 -2.90 -17.51 -7.65
C ASP A 403 -3.01 -17.83 -6.15
N LEU A 404 -1.99 -17.47 -5.37
CA LEU A 404 -2.03 -17.66 -3.92
C LEU A 404 -3.17 -16.88 -3.28
N LYS A 405 -3.58 -15.74 -3.85
CA LYS A 405 -4.71 -14.94 -3.36
C LYS A 405 -6.01 -15.73 -3.21
N THR A 406 -6.15 -16.82 -3.97
CA THR A 406 -7.33 -17.69 -3.97
C THR A 406 -7.27 -18.80 -2.91
N CYS A 407 -6.19 -18.96 -2.14
CA CYS A 407 -6.10 -20.04 -1.15
C CYS A 407 -5.42 -19.68 0.17
N HIS A 408 -6.02 -20.05 1.30
CA HIS A 408 -5.45 -19.81 2.62
C HIS A 408 -5.45 -21.07 3.49
N ALA A 409 -4.42 -21.25 4.33
CA ALA A 409 -4.30 -22.39 5.23
C ALA A 409 -4.48 -21.98 6.69
N PHE A 410 -5.57 -22.42 7.30
CA PHE A 410 -5.89 -22.18 8.70
C PHE A 410 -5.22 -23.21 9.61
N PRO A 411 -4.65 -22.79 10.76
CA PRO A 411 -3.92 -23.67 11.68
C PRO A 411 -4.83 -24.56 12.55
N PHE A 412 -5.87 -25.14 11.94
CA PHE A 412 -6.88 -25.97 12.59
C PHE A 412 -7.25 -27.14 11.69
N LYS A 413 -7.62 -28.28 12.29
CA LYS A 413 -8.18 -29.43 11.57
C LYS A 413 -9.55 -29.11 10.98
N LEU A 414 -9.92 -29.78 9.89
CA LEU A 414 -11.17 -29.51 9.16
C LEU A 414 -12.39 -29.77 10.05
N ASP A 415 -12.40 -30.88 10.77
CA ASP A 415 -13.46 -31.20 11.75
C ASP A 415 -13.62 -30.10 12.80
N ARG A 416 -12.51 -29.48 13.24
CA ARG A 416 -12.55 -28.41 14.22
C ARG A 416 -13.19 -27.16 13.61
N VAL A 417 -12.78 -26.77 12.40
CA VAL A 417 -13.32 -25.61 11.68
C VAL A 417 -14.84 -25.78 11.45
N LEU A 418 -15.27 -26.95 10.99
CA LEU A 418 -16.69 -27.26 10.76
C LEU A 418 -17.49 -27.24 12.07
N SER A 419 -16.96 -27.84 13.15
CA SER A 419 -17.64 -27.85 14.46
C SER A 419 -17.77 -26.44 15.06
N MET A 420 -16.77 -25.59 14.85
CA MET A 420 -16.77 -24.21 15.30
C MET A 420 -17.81 -23.38 14.54
N ASN A 421 -17.80 -23.45 13.21
CA ASN A 421 -18.79 -22.75 12.39
C ASN A 421 -20.22 -23.20 12.73
N LYS A 422 -20.45 -24.51 12.91
CA LYS A 422 -21.76 -25.01 13.36
C LYS A 422 -22.18 -24.38 14.70
N ALA A 423 -21.32 -24.41 15.71
CA ALA A 423 -21.63 -23.82 17.01
C ALA A 423 -21.86 -22.29 16.95
N LEU A 424 -21.26 -21.63 15.95
CA LEU A 424 -21.49 -20.23 15.69
C LEU A 424 -22.85 -20.00 15.01
N CYS A 425 -23.16 -20.70 13.91
CA CYS A 425 -24.47 -20.63 13.26
C CYS A 425 -25.60 -20.96 14.25
N ASP A 426 -25.48 -22.04 15.04
CA ASP A 426 -26.45 -22.42 16.07
C ASP A 426 -26.66 -21.29 17.11
N TYR A 427 -25.62 -20.51 17.42
CA TYR A 427 -25.74 -19.35 18.31
C TYR A 427 -26.46 -18.19 17.62
N TRP A 428 -26.13 -17.91 16.36
CA TRP A 428 -26.73 -16.82 15.58
C TRP A 428 -28.20 -17.07 15.25
N GLU A 429 -28.60 -18.33 15.04
CA GLU A 429 -30.01 -18.74 14.93
C GLU A 429 -30.84 -18.43 16.19
N THR A 430 -30.19 -18.28 17.35
CA THR A 430 -30.89 -17.89 18.60
C THR A 430 -31.04 -16.39 18.78
N LEU A 431 -30.50 -15.59 17.86
CA LEU A 431 -30.64 -14.14 17.85
C LEU A 431 -31.92 -13.77 17.10
N ASP A 432 -32.54 -12.67 17.52
CA ASP A 432 -33.77 -12.17 16.91
C ASP A 432 -33.55 -11.84 15.42
N GLU A 433 -34.56 -12.07 14.57
CA GLU A 433 -34.48 -11.88 13.11
C GLU A 433 -34.14 -10.42 12.75
N GLU A 434 -34.50 -9.47 13.63
CA GLU A 434 -34.19 -8.04 13.48
C GLU A 434 -32.84 -7.64 14.10
N GLY A 435 -32.11 -8.56 14.75
CA GLY A 435 -30.85 -8.28 15.46
C GLY A 435 -30.98 -7.36 16.69
N VAL A 436 -32.20 -6.93 17.03
CA VAL A 436 -32.52 -5.94 18.06
C VAL A 436 -32.30 -6.50 19.47
N THR A 437 -32.59 -7.79 19.68
CA THR A 437 -32.33 -8.47 20.94
C THR A 437 -31.21 -9.49 20.79
N LYS A 438 -30.09 -9.22 21.47
CA LYS A 438 -28.92 -10.10 21.46
C LYS A 438 -29.01 -11.06 22.64
N ARG A 439 -28.56 -12.30 22.45
CA ARG A 439 -28.48 -13.31 23.51
C ARG A 439 -27.05 -13.44 24.01
N CYS A 440 -26.87 -13.45 25.33
CA CYS A 440 -25.55 -13.60 25.94
C CYS A 440 -25.02 -15.02 25.71
N TYR A 441 -23.86 -15.15 25.08
CA TYR A 441 -23.26 -16.46 24.81
C TYR A 441 -22.98 -17.26 26.08
N ALA A 442 -22.66 -16.61 27.21
CA ALA A 442 -22.32 -17.29 28.46
C ALA A 442 -23.54 -17.77 29.26
N CYS A 443 -24.49 -16.87 29.56
CA CYS A 443 -25.63 -17.17 30.45
C CYS A 443 -26.97 -17.37 29.72
N GLY A 444 -27.07 -17.03 28.44
CA GLY A 444 -28.30 -17.19 27.65
C GLY A 444 -29.36 -16.12 27.87
N ASN A 445 -29.14 -15.13 28.75
CA ASN A 445 -30.06 -14.01 28.90
C ASN A 445 -30.10 -13.15 27.64
N GLU A 446 -31.26 -12.60 27.32
CA GLU A 446 -31.49 -11.70 26.19
C GLU A 446 -31.46 -10.23 26.64
N GLY A 447 -31.09 -9.32 25.74
CA GLY A 447 -31.06 -7.90 26.04
C GLY A 447 -30.69 -7.02 24.85
N LYS A 448 -31.21 -5.79 24.86
CA LYS A 448 -31.02 -4.79 23.80
C LYS A 448 -29.61 -4.16 23.78
N ARG A 449 -28.89 -4.19 24.91
CA ARG A 449 -27.55 -3.61 25.05
C ARG A 449 -26.58 -4.64 25.61
N MET A 450 -25.93 -5.39 24.73
CA MET A 450 -24.89 -6.35 25.07
C MET A 450 -23.53 -5.91 24.56
N LYS A 451 -22.48 -6.31 25.27
CA LYS A 451 -21.09 -6.06 24.87
C LYS A 451 -20.63 -7.16 23.94
N GLN A 452 -20.08 -6.78 22.79
CA GLN A 452 -19.38 -7.69 21.89
C GLN A 452 -18.08 -8.18 22.54
N CYS A 453 -17.56 -9.32 22.09
CA CYS A 453 -16.23 -9.77 22.46
C CYS A 453 -15.18 -8.74 22.04
N ASP A 454 -14.18 -8.48 22.91
CA ASP A 454 -13.10 -7.53 22.63
C ASP A 454 -12.17 -7.94 21.46
N SER A 455 -12.29 -9.18 20.95
CA SER A 455 -11.31 -9.74 20.01
C SER A 455 -11.90 -10.31 18.71
N CYS A 456 -13.16 -10.74 18.70
CA CYS A 456 -13.83 -11.22 17.48
C CYS A 456 -15.25 -10.64 17.40
N PRO A 457 -15.80 -10.42 16.20
CA PRO A 457 -17.08 -9.74 16.09
C PRO A 457 -18.32 -10.60 16.39
N TRP A 458 -18.13 -11.91 16.55
CA TRP A 458 -19.21 -12.89 16.42
C TRP A 458 -20.00 -13.25 17.67
N TYR A 459 -19.58 -12.82 18.87
CA TYR A 459 -20.23 -13.21 20.14
C TYR A 459 -20.54 -12.01 21.04
N PHE A 460 -21.70 -12.06 21.69
CA PHE A 460 -22.19 -11.01 22.59
C PHE A 460 -22.37 -11.51 24.03
N TYR A 461 -22.18 -10.59 24.99
CA TYR A 461 -22.18 -10.87 26.43
C TYR A 461 -22.89 -9.75 27.22
N CYS A 462 -23.52 -10.10 28.34
CA CYS A 462 -24.09 -9.11 29.25
C CYS A 462 -23.04 -8.13 29.82
N GLY A 463 -21.78 -8.57 29.95
CA GLY A 463 -20.70 -7.79 30.55
C GLY A 463 -19.41 -8.58 30.71
N LYS A 464 -18.42 -7.97 31.38
CA LYS A 464 -17.06 -8.52 31.50
C LYS A 464 -17.01 -9.89 32.20
N GLU A 465 -17.88 -10.11 33.20
CA GLU A 465 -17.94 -11.39 33.92
C GLU A 465 -18.44 -12.53 33.03
N CYS A 466 -19.53 -12.29 32.30
CA CYS A 466 -20.07 -13.25 31.33
C CYS A 466 -19.06 -13.49 30.19
N MET A 467 -18.34 -12.47 29.74
CA MET A 467 -17.30 -12.63 28.72
C MET A 467 -16.17 -13.55 29.22
N LYS A 468 -15.67 -13.35 30.44
CA LYS A 468 -14.66 -14.23 31.03
C LYS A 468 -15.18 -15.66 31.19
N ALA A 469 -16.41 -15.80 31.70
CA ALA A 469 -17.05 -17.10 31.84
C ALA A 469 -17.26 -17.81 30.49
N GLY A 470 -17.62 -17.09 29.43
CA GLY A 470 -17.73 -17.63 28.07
C GLY A 470 -16.40 -18.08 27.50
N LYS A 471 -15.34 -17.27 27.65
CA LYS A 471 -13.97 -17.60 27.24
C LYS A 471 -13.47 -18.88 27.92
N ASP A 472 -13.65 -19.01 29.22
CA ASP A 472 -13.09 -20.11 30.01
C ASP A 472 -13.98 -21.37 29.99
N ARG A 473 -15.30 -21.23 30.17
CA ARG A 473 -16.22 -22.38 30.38
C ARG A 473 -16.79 -22.94 29.09
N LYS A 474 -16.97 -22.11 28.06
CA LYS A 474 -17.53 -22.52 26.76
C LYS A 474 -16.47 -22.65 25.66
N LYS A 475 -15.18 -22.63 26.02
CA LYS A 475 -14.05 -22.73 25.09
C LYS A 475 -14.06 -21.69 23.96
N HIS A 476 -14.79 -20.59 24.14
CA HIS A 476 -14.77 -19.49 23.17
C HIS A 476 -13.36 -18.94 22.96
N ASN A 477 -12.46 -19.05 23.96
CA ASN A 477 -11.08 -18.62 23.78
C ASN A 477 -10.35 -19.37 22.64
N ASP A 478 -10.65 -20.66 22.46
CA ASP A 478 -10.03 -21.49 21.42
C ASP A 478 -10.56 -21.07 20.04
N ASP A 479 -11.88 -20.83 19.95
CA ASP A 479 -12.56 -20.43 18.72
C ASP A 479 -12.32 -18.96 18.35
N CYS A 480 -12.18 -18.08 19.34
CA CYS A 480 -11.92 -16.66 19.17
C CYS A 480 -10.62 -16.41 18.41
N ASN A 481 -9.63 -17.30 18.54
CA ASN A 481 -8.38 -17.19 17.77
C ASN A 481 -8.56 -17.46 16.28
N ALA A 482 -9.52 -18.32 15.89
CA ALA A 482 -9.88 -18.52 14.49
C ALA A 482 -10.83 -17.41 14.01
N LEU A 483 -11.81 -17.05 14.83
CA LEU A 483 -12.86 -16.07 14.49
C LEU A 483 -12.38 -14.61 14.46
N LYS A 484 -11.17 -14.31 14.95
CA LYS A 484 -10.52 -13.01 14.80
C LYS A 484 -9.69 -12.90 13.51
N ASP A 485 -9.46 -14.02 12.82
CA ASP A 485 -8.67 -14.05 11.60
C ASP A 485 -9.50 -13.41 10.46
N PRO A 486 -9.00 -12.36 9.79
CA PRO A 486 -9.72 -11.70 8.69
C PRO A 486 -10.12 -12.69 7.58
N ASN A 487 -9.30 -13.70 7.31
CA ASN A 487 -9.59 -14.72 6.30
C ASN A 487 -10.71 -15.67 6.72
N MET A 488 -10.86 -15.92 8.02
CA MET A 488 -11.98 -16.70 8.54
C MET A 488 -13.27 -15.87 8.50
N GLU A 489 -13.18 -14.58 8.84
CA GLU A 489 -14.31 -13.64 8.71
C GLU A 489 -14.79 -13.53 7.26
N ALA A 490 -13.86 -13.45 6.29
CA ALA A 490 -14.17 -13.49 4.87
C ALA A 490 -14.96 -14.75 4.45
N LEU A 491 -14.60 -15.93 4.98
CA LEU A 491 -15.36 -17.15 4.73
C LEU A 491 -16.75 -17.15 5.37
N LEU A 492 -16.87 -16.59 6.58
CA LEU A 492 -18.15 -16.49 7.28
C LEU A 492 -19.11 -15.52 6.60
N ARG A 493 -18.66 -14.70 5.66
CA ARG A 493 -19.50 -13.76 4.89
C ARG A 493 -19.61 -14.14 3.40
N ILE A 494 -19.17 -15.33 3.00
CA ILE A 494 -19.05 -15.72 1.58
C ILE A 494 -20.37 -15.59 0.79
N ASN A 495 -21.51 -15.77 1.45
CA ASN A 495 -22.84 -15.72 0.85
C ASN A 495 -23.36 -14.31 0.58
N THR A 496 -22.72 -13.27 1.14
CA THR A 496 -23.08 -11.86 0.96
C THR A 496 -22.01 -11.10 0.19
N ARG A 497 -20.98 -11.81 -0.31
CA ARG A 497 -19.94 -11.25 -1.17
C ARG A 497 -20.30 -11.38 -2.64
N ASP A 498 -20.32 -10.25 -3.33
CA ASP A 498 -20.26 -10.20 -4.78
C ASP A 498 -18.83 -10.54 -5.24
N ALA A 499 -18.68 -11.38 -6.26
CA ALA A 499 -17.39 -11.87 -6.75
C ALA A 499 -16.47 -10.78 -7.35
N MET A 500 -16.93 -9.53 -7.41
CA MET A 500 -16.17 -8.35 -7.86
C MET A 500 -15.24 -7.78 -6.76
N GLU A 501 -15.33 -8.23 -5.50
CA GLU A 501 -14.32 -7.86 -4.48
C GLU A 501 -13.01 -8.65 -4.66
N ASP A 502 -12.03 -8.03 -5.29
CA ASP A 502 -10.76 -8.64 -5.70
C ASP A 502 -9.77 -8.82 -4.52
N THR A 503 -10.08 -9.72 -3.59
CA THR A 503 -9.13 -10.67 -2.93
C THR A 503 -9.87 -11.47 -1.83
N PRO A 504 -10.08 -12.79 -1.99
CA PRO A 504 -10.79 -13.56 -0.96
C PRO A 504 -9.98 -13.77 0.32
N PHE A 505 -8.64 -13.66 0.27
CA PHE A 505 -7.76 -13.81 1.42
C PHE A 505 -6.63 -12.79 1.48
N GLU A 506 -6.39 -12.22 2.66
CA GLU A 506 -5.23 -11.41 3.02
C GLU A 506 -4.03 -12.33 3.35
N PHE A 507 -2.87 -12.06 2.73
CA PHE A 507 -1.62 -12.75 3.08
C PHE A 507 -0.77 -11.86 3.98
N PRO A 508 -0.28 -12.36 5.13
CA PRO A 508 0.82 -11.70 5.80
C PRO A 508 2.04 -11.76 4.86
N GLY A 509 2.45 -10.57 4.38
CA GLY A 509 3.60 -10.39 3.49
C GLY A 509 4.96 -10.59 4.15
#